data_AF-A0A1V8TGU7-F1
#
_entry.id   AF-A0A1V8TGU7-F1
#
_cell.length_a   1.000
_cell.length_b   1.000
_cell.length_c   1.000
_cell.angle_alpha   90.00
_cell.angle_beta   90.00
_cell.angle_gamma   90.00
#
_symmetry.space_group_name_H-M   'P 1'
#
loop_
_entity.id
_entity.type
_entity.pdbx_description
1 polymer ?
#
loop_
_entity_poly.entity_id
_entity_poly.type
_entity_poly.pdbx_seq_one_letter_code
_entity_poly.pdbx_strand_id
1 'polypeptide(L)'
;MSEEEKDSFLEHDDGPAKVAPAERRSKTLSYLRIGGEALLVLLVVVLLFQSAHQRQHSEDDRHTPVPTWSRKPVPFVQNFTLLNEDMFADADTTAHTLHQWIPLSSDARGYVSMPDWDSWSDLKEPYTVRLNRMEEGPGYMISMFHQLHCLSYLVQHFQSGYGGVNLTQEVAHHAAHCFDYIRQAIICAGDTTLEGKTELGAGWGTSHQDKEFPVRRPEFLPSRESKSLRATWLGHACYYVEFPGGLRALFDPVFEDRCSPFSFMGPKRYTEAPCMIEDIPLIDVVIISHSHYDHLSHPTILKIAKGHPNVHFFVPLGNKAWFHKCGVKTENVTELDWWEERDIKLSDTSSRATTTSHESSVSKSVSSGSDPFGDPSIHATISCLPSQHTSARTPFDKSHTLWASWSITSGGKKLWFGGDTGYRKVPELPADVFDYGPEFDHLPMCPVFKEIGELRGPFDLGLIPIGAYDPRFVMSAMHANPYDSVNIFVDTKCNRAMGIHWGTWVLTEEDVLEPPRVLKKALEWKGLDEGVFGTCDIGESREF
;
A
#
# COMPACT_ATOMS: atom_id res chain seq x y z
N MET A 1 59.30 7.52 52.48
CA MET A 1 57.93 7.94 52.14
C MET A 1 57.09 7.62 53.34
N SER A 2 56.59 8.67 53.98
CA SER A 2 55.85 8.77 55.25
C SER A 2 54.59 7.87 55.26
N GLU A 3 54.19 7.16 56.33
CA GLU A 3 53.74 7.63 57.68
C GLU A 3 52.64 8.70 57.49
N GLU A 4 51.38 8.60 57.90
CA GLU A 4 50.65 7.78 58.88
C GLU A 4 49.16 7.80 58.48
N GLU A 5 48.50 6.64 58.51
CA GLU A 5 47.09 6.55 58.87
C GLU A 5 46.96 6.87 60.37
N LYS A 6 46.00 7.75 60.71
CA LYS A 6 45.17 7.81 61.94
C LYS A 6 45.14 9.18 62.61
N ASP A 7 43.93 9.48 63.04
CA ASP A 7 43.54 10.42 64.11
C ASP A 7 43.68 11.92 63.87
N SER A 8 42.55 12.52 63.44
CA SER A 8 42.06 13.72 64.12
C SER A 8 40.54 13.73 64.19
N PHE A 9 40.01 13.05 65.21
CA PHE A 9 38.68 13.31 65.77
C PHE A 9 38.75 14.62 66.57
N LEU A 10 38.05 15.67 66.12
CA LEU A 10 37.54 16.72 66.99
C LEU A 10 36.16 17.14 66.48
N GLU A 11 35.14 16.75 67.25
CA GLU A 11 33.81 17.35 67.22
C GLU A 11 33.93 18.85 67.53
N HIS A 12 33.31 19.72 66.73
CA HIS A 12 32.48 20.82 67.26
C HIS A 12 31.71 21.61 66.20
N ASP A 13 30.41 21.70 66.48
CA ASP A 13 29.50 22.85 66.36
C ASP A 13 28.76 23.10 65.03
N ASP A 14 27.52 22.62 65.00
CA ASP A 14 26.47 22.94 64.03
C ASP A 14 26.00 24.40 64.18
N GLY A 15 26.65 25.31 63.46
CA GLY A 15 26.12 26.65 63.18
C GLY A 15 25.53 26.73 61.77
N PRO A 16 24.33 27.31 61.55
CA PRO A 16 23.72 27.32 60.22
C PRO A 16 24.48 28.25 59.27
N ALA A 17 25.03 27.67 58.20
CA ALA A 17 25.63 28.41 57.10
C ALA A 17 24.57 29.26 56.37
N LYS A 18 24.83 30.56 56.25
CA LYS A 18 24.01 31.52 55.51
C LYS A 18 23.98 31.15 54.02
N VAL A 19 22.82 30.73 53.53
CA VAL A 19 22.53 30.54 52.10
C VAL A 19 22.46 31.91 51.41
N ALA A 20 23.27 32.10 50.38
CA ALA A 20 23.19 33.27 49.50
C ALA A 20 21.85 33.27 48.71
N PRO A 21 21.24 34.42 48.41
CA PRO A 21 19.93 34.43 47.78
C PRO A 21 20.01 33.91 46.34
N ALA A 22 19.17 32.94 46.01
CA ALA A 22 18.98 32.46 44.64
C ALA A 22 18.43 33.61 43.77
N GLU A 23 19.17 33.97 42.72
CA GLU A 23 18.70 34.88 41.70
C GLU A 23 17.40 34.35 41.09
N ARG A 24 16.35 35.17 41.19
CA ARG A 24 15.02 34.90 40.69
C ARG A 24 15.06 34.95 39.16
N ARG A 25 15.46 33.84 38.52
CA ARG A 25 15.40 33.68 37.05
C ARG A 25 13.96 33.96 36.59
N SER A 26 13.80 35.01 35.80
CA SER A 26 12.50 35.47 35.29
C SER A 26 11.78 34.32 34.57
N LYS A 27 10.56 33.97 35.03
CA LYS A 27 9.70 32.95 34.39
C LYS A 27 9.46 33.26 32.90
N THR A 28 9.49 34.54 32.52
CA THR A 28 9.35 35.02 31.15
C THR A 28 10.48 34.52 30.25
N LEU A 29 11.73 34.48 30.75
CA LEU A 29 12.89 33.94 30.02
C LEU A 29 12.79 32.41 29.85
N SER A 30 12.17 31.70 30.79
CA SER A 30 11.92 30.27 30.68
C SER A 30 10.87 29.95 29.61
N TYR A 31 9.77 30.72 29.55
CA TYR A 31 8.74 30.53 28.53
C TYR A 31 9.22 30.93 27.13
N LEU A 32 10.02 31.98 27.01
CA LEU A 32 10.66 32.35 25.74
C LEU A 32 11.63 31.26 25.26
N ARG A 33 12.35 30.63 26.17
CA ARG A 33 13.23 29.49 25.85
C ARG A 33 12.45 28.28 25.37
N ILE A 34 11.38 27.89 26.08
CA ILE A 34 10.52 26.75 25.68
C ILE A 34 9.84 27.05 24.33
N GLY A 35 9.37 28.28 24.11
CA GLY A 35 8.81 28.72 22.83
C GLY A 35 9.84 28.68 21.70
N GLY A 36 11.08 29.09 21.98
CA GLY A 36 12.20 28.99 21.04
C GLY A 36 12.60 27.55 20.72
N GLU A 37 12.64 26.67 21.72
CA GLU A 37 12.91 25.24 21.54
C GLU A 37 11.79 24.56 20.74
N ALA A 38 10.52 24.88 21.00
CA ALA A 38 9.38 24.37 20.24
C ALA A 38 9.40 24.87 18.78
N LEU A 39 9.75 26.14 18.55
CA LEU A 39 9.90 26.70 17.20
C LEU A 39 11.07 26.05 16.46
N LEU A 40 12.17 25.76 17.15
CA LEU A 40 13.33 25.08 16.57
C LEU A 40 12.98 23.63 16.20
N VAL A 41 12.25 22.91 17.05
CA VAL A 41 11.76 21.56 16.74
C VAL A 41 10.80 21.61 15.55
N LEU A 42 9.88 22.58 15.50
CA LEU A 42 8.99 22.77 14.36
C LEU A 42 9.78 23.06 13.07
N LEU A 43 10.79 23.93 13.13
CA LEU A 43 11.67 24.24 12.00
C LEU A 43 12.49 23.03 11.57
N VAL A 44 13.02 22.24 12.50
CA VAL A 44 13.76 21.01 12.20
C VAL A 44 12.82 19.98 11.57
N VAL A 45 11.59 19.83 12.07
CA VAL A 45 10.58 18.95 11.46
C VAL A 45 10.24 19.44 10.06
N VAL A 46 9.98 20.74 9.86
CA VAL A 46 9.71 21.33 8.54
C VAL A 46 10.91 21.16 7.60
N LEU A 47 12.14 21.35 8.08
CA LEU A 47 13.36 21.16 7.30
C LEU A 47 13.65 19.69 7.02
N LEU A 48 13.30 18.76 7.90
CA LEU A 48 13.39 17.32 7.65
C LEU A 48 12.34 16.88 6.63
N PHE A 49 11.12 17.42 6.70
CA PHE A 49 10.08 17.19 5.68
C PHE A 49 10.43 17.85 4.34
N GLN A 50 10.98 19.06 4.34
CA GLN A 50 11.46 19.73 3.12
C GLN A 50 12.71 19.06 2.56
N SER A 51 13.62 18.57 3.41
CA SER A 51 14.79 17.80 3.02
C SER A 51 14.40 16.42 2.50
N ALA A 52 13.39 15.76 3.06
CA ALA A 52 12.85 14.51 2.50
C ALA A 52 12.16 14.79 1.15
N HIS A 53 11.40 15.88 1.05
CA HIS A 53 10.77 16.32 -0.20
C HIS A 53 11.79 16.77 -1.26
N GLN A 54 12.93 17.35 -0.87
CA GLN A 54 14.01 17.74 -1.76
C GLN A 54 14.98 16.58 -2.06
N ARG A 55 15.18 15.62 -1.14
CA ARG A 55 15.98 14.40 -1.37
C ARG A 55 15.25 13.37 -2.23
N GLN A 56 13.91 13.36 -2.22
CA GLN A 56 13.11 12.74 -3.28
C GLN A 56 13.49 13.24 -4.69
N HIS A 57 14.16 14.39 -4.80
CA HIS A 57 14.66 14.95 -6.06
C HIS A 57 16.18 14.83 -6.26
N SER A 58 16.94 14.30 -5.29
CA SER A 58 18.40 14.19 -5.42
C SER A 58 18.97 12.99 -4.66
N GLU A 59 18.90 11.80 -5.26
CA GLU A 59 20.02 10.86 -5.45
C GLU A 59 19.47 9.58 -6.11
N ASP A 60 19.94 9.39 -7.34
CA ASP A 60 20.01 8.23 -8.23
C ASP A 60 19.52 6.86 -7.70
N ASP A 61 18.39 6.35 -8.24
CA ASP A 61 18.32 4.97 -8.78
C ASP A 61 16.98 4.65 -9.54
N ARG A 62 17.13 4.20 -10.79
CA ARG A 62 16.29 3.19 -11.49
C ARG A 62 14.78 3.43 -11.65
N HIS A 63 14.39 4.63 -12.05
CA HIS A 63 13.14 4.85 -12.77
C HIS A 63 13.41 4.89 -14.27
N THR A 64 12.48 4.41 -15.10
CA THR A 64 12.40 4.95 -16.47
C THR A 64 12.37 6.48 -16.32
N PRO A 65 13.16 7.27 -17.08
CA PRO A 65 13.34 8.73 -16.89
C PRO A 65 12.08 9.56 -17.24
N VAL A 66 10.93 8.90 -17.18
CA VAL A 66 9.65 9.29 -17.71
C VAL A 66 8.75 9.66 -16.53
N PRO A 67 8.34 10.93 -16.40
CA PRO A 67 7.45 11.36 -15.33
C PRO A 67 6.12 10.59 -15.36
N THR A 68 5.62 10.16 -14.20
CA THR A 68 4.23 9.72 -14.05
C THR A 68 3.33 10.93 -13.82
N TRP A 69 2.34 11.14 -14.69
CA TRP A 69 1.46 12.31 -14.62
C TRP A 69 0.21 11.97 -13.79
N SER A 70 -0.10 12.77 -12.76
CA SER A 70 -1.35 12.61 -12.01
C SER A 70 -2.56 12.88 -12.93
N ARG A 71 -3.45 11.89 -13.11
CA ARG A 71 -4.66 12.06 -13.92
C ARG A 71 -5.68 12.90 -13.14
N LYS A 72 -6.07 14.06 -13.68
CA LYS A 72 -7.23 14.83 -13.22
C LYS A 72 -8.36 14.62 -14.21
N PRO A 73 -9.62 14.46 -13.77
CA PRO A 73 -10.75 14.48 -14.69
C PRO A 73 -10.82 15.87 -15.32
N VAL A 74 -10.53 15.95 -16.61
CA VAL A 74 -10.65 17.16 -17.41
C VAL A 74 -11.75 16.91 -18.45
N PRO A 75 -12.84 17.69 -18.45
CA PRO A 75 -13.82 17.59 -19.52
C PRO A 75 -13.18 18.07 -20.84
N PHE A 76 -13.25 17.26 -21.89
CA PHE A 76 -12.89 17.73 -23.23
C PHE A 76 -13.96 18.73 -23.68
N VAL A 77 -13.54 19.99 -23.85
CA VAL A 77 -14.37 21.04 -24.41
C VAL A 77 -13.98 21.23 -25.87
N GLN A 78 -14.98 21.29 -26.75
CA GLN A 78 -14.76 21.51 -28.18
C GLN A 78 -13.98 22.80 -28.41
N ASN A 79 -12.89 22.70 -29.18
CA ASN A 79 -12.07 23.84 -29.54
C ASN A 79 -12.18 24.08 -31.04
N PHE A 80 -13.08 24.99 -31.44
CA PHE A 80 -13.35 25.34 -32.83
C PHE A 80 -12.13 25.88 -33.60
N THR A 81 -11.07 26.25 -32.90
CA THR A 81 -9.79 26.71 -33.49
C THR A 81 -8.86 25.55 -33.85
N LEU A 82 -9.03 24.38 -33.24
CA LEU A 82 -8.15 23.21 -33.44
C LEU A 82 -8.90 22.03 -34.05
N LEU A 83 -10.17 21.84 -33.70
CA LEU A 83 -11.02 20.76 -34.20
C LEU A 83 -12.38 21.37 -34.56
N ASN A 84 -12.67 21.40 -35.86
CA ASN A 84 -13.97 21.81 -36.40
C ASN A 84 -14.76 20.57 -36.87
N GLU A 85 -16.07 20.58 -36.69
CA GLU A 85 -16.96 19.49 -37.10
C GLU A 85 -16.90 19.22 -38.62
N ASP A 86 -16.63 20.27 -39.38
CA ASP A 86 -16.52 20.22 -40.84
C ASP A 86 -15.06 20.05 -41.31
N MET A 87 -14.13 19.67 -40.44
CA MET A 87 -12.69 19.57 -40.77
C MET A 87 -12.39 18.63 -41.95
N PHE A 88 -13.33 17.78 -42.36
CA PHE A 88 -13.23 16.87 -43.51
C PHE A 88 -14.24 17.16 -44.62
N ALA A 89 -14.95 18.29 -44.57
CA ALA A 89 -15.97 18.61 -45.56
C ALA A 89 -15.37 18.86 -46.96
N ASP A 90 -14.20 19.51 -47.02
CA ASP A 90 -13.48 19.84 -48.24
C ASP A 90 -11.97 20.03 -48.01
N ALA A 91 -11.20 20.07 -49.11
CA ALA A 91 -9.75 20.13 -49.07
C ALA A 91 -9.18 21.41 -48.41
N ASP A 92 -9.84 22.55 -48.56
CA ASP A 92 -9.39 23.82 -48.00
C ASP A 92 -9.62 23.85 -46.49
N THR A 93 -10.80 23.41 -46.03
CA THR A 93 -11.14 23.32 -44.60
C THR A 93 -10.20 22.36 -43.88
N THR A 94 -9.88 21.20 -44.46
CA THR A 94 -8.92 20.26 -43.86
C THR A 94 -7.49 20.80 -43.84
N ALA A 95 -7.03 21.40 -44.94
CA ALA A 95 -5.69 21.99 -44.99
C ALA A 95 -5.54 23.10 -43.95
N HIS A 96 -6.59 23.92 -43.76
CA HIS A 96 -6.63 24.94 -42.73
C HIS A 96 -6.50 24.34 -41.31
N THR A 97 -7.24 23.28 -41.02
CA THR A 97 -7.16 22.61 -39.71
C THR A 97 -5.79 21.95 -39.46
N LEU A 98 -5.21 21.28 -40.46
CA LEU A 98 -3.84 20.76 -40.37
C LEU A 98 -2.82 21.87 -40.11
N HIS A 99 -2.99 23.04 -40.72
CA HIS A 99 -2.13 24.19 -40.51
C HIS A 99 -2.25 24.75 -39.08
N GLN A 100 -3.44 24.70 -38.47
CA GLN A 100 -3.68 25.11 -37.09
C GLN A 100 -3.05 24.16 -36.06
N TRP A 101 -2.71 22.93 -36.46
CA TRP A 101 -2.02 21.97 -35.59
C TRP A 101 -0.50 22.15 -35.58
N ILE A 102 0.06 22.88 -36.56
CA ILE A 102 1.50 23.12 -36.66
C ILE A 102 2.08 23.76 -35.39
N PRO A 103 1.47 24.80 -34.79
CA PRO A 103 1.99 25.41 -33.56
C PRO A 103 1.87 24.53 -32.31
N LEU A 104 1.05 23.47 -32.36
CA LEU A 104 0.92 22.50 -31.26
C LEU A 104 2.01 21.43 -31.29
N SER A 105 2.68 21.26 -32.42
CA SER A 105 3.82 20.37 -32.54
C SER A 105 5.05 21.06 -31.97
N SER A 106 5.77 20.43 -31.04
CA SER A 106 7.06 20.97 -30.59
C SER A 106 8.02 21.08 -31.78
N ASP A 107 8.99 22.00 -31.71
CA ASP A 107 10.01 22.13 -32.76
C ASP A 107 10.78 20.81 -33.01
N ALA A 108 10.83 19.95 -31.97
CA ALA A 108 11.40 18.61 -32.00
C ALA A 108 10.37 17.49 -32.27
N ARG A 109 9.13 17.81 -32.69
CA ARG A 109 8.06 16.85 -33.04
C ARG A 109 7.79 15.75 -31.98
N GLY A 110 7.98 16.07 -30.71
CA GLY A 110 7.79 15.14 -29.59
C GLY A 110 8.98 14.22 -29.29
N TYR A 111 10.13 14.42 -29.95
CA TYR A 111 11.37 13.72 -29.63
C TYR A 111 12.06 14.31 -28.39
N VAL A 112 12.63 13.43 -27.57
CA VAL A 112 13.42 13.76 -26.37
C VAL A 112 14.86 13.32 -26.61
N SER A 113 15.80 14.26 -26.50
CA SER A 113 17.23 13.96 -26.53
C SER A 113 17.72 13.64 -25.13
N MET A 114 18.33 12.47 -24.97
CA MET A 114 18.99 12.05 -23.73
C MET A 114 20.47 11.78 -24.03
N PRO A 115 21.37 12.71 -23.67
CA PRO A 115 22.80 12.59 -23.99
C PRO A 115 23.50 11.40 -23.30
N ASP A 116 22.98 10.98 -22.14
CA ASP A 116 23.50 9.97 -21.22
C ASP A 116 22.72 8.65 -21.27
N TRP A 117 22.02 8.37 -22.38
CA TRP A 117 21.12 7.22 -22.50
C TRP A 117 21.79 5.86 -22.24
N ASP A 118 23.09 5.75 -22.47
CA ASP A 118 23.90 4.56 -22.26
C ASP A 118 24.11 4.22 -20.77
N SER A 119 23.85 5.17 -19.88
CA SER A 119 23.85 4.94 -18.43
C SER A 119 22.60 4.21 -17.92
N TRP A 120 21.56 4.07 -18.75
CA TRP A 120 20.27 3.48 -18.37
C TRP A 120 20.10 2.07 -18.94
N SER A 121 20.09 1.05 -18.09
CA SER A 121 20.02 -0.37 -18.51
C SER A 121 18.77 -0.76 -19.29
N ASP A 122 17.67 -0.04 -19.05
CA ASP A 122 16.34 -0.38 -19.57
C ASP A 122 16.00 0.39 -20.86
N LEU A 123 16.83 1.38 -21.21
CA LEU A 123 16.66 2.19 -22.42
C LEU A 123 17.40 1.56 -23.60
N LYS A 124 16.69 1.43 -24.73
CA LYS A 124 17.26 0.96 -25.98
C LYS A 124 18.06 2.09 -26.65
N GLU A 125 18.95 1.75 -27.59
CA GLU A 125 19.71 2.75 -28.35
C GLU A 125 18.76 3.76 -29.03
N PRO A 126 19.01 5.08 -28.97
CA PRO A 126 18.13 6.09 -29.56
C PRO A 126 18.20 6.09 -31.09
N TYR A 127 17.14 6.61 -31.73
CA TYR A 127 17.17 6.89 -33.17
C TYR A 127 17.97 8.16 -33.46
N THR A 128 18.55 8.26 -34.66
CA THR A 128 19.08 9.54 -35.16
C THR A 128 17.92 10.32 -35.79
N VAL A 129 17.55 11.43 -35.16
CA VAL A 129 16.38 12.24 -35.54
C VAL A 129 16.76 13.71 -35.62
N ARG A 130 15.95 14.50 -36.32
CA ARG A 130 16.10 15.97 -36.31
C ARG A 130 15.62 16.52 -34.98
N LEU A 131 16.55 17.02 -34.17
CA LEU A 131 16.26 17.64 -32.89
C LEU A 131 15.80 19.09 -33.05
N ASN A 132 16.28 19.78 -34.08
CA ASN A 132 15.84 21.12 -34.46
C ASN A 132 16.00 21.34 -35.98
N ARG A 133 15.81 22.57 -36.46
CA ARG A 133 15.89 22.91 -37.89
C ARG A 133 17.28 22.75 -38.51
N MET A 134 18.32 22.65 -37.68
CA MET A 134 19.73 22.72 -38.10
C MET A 134 20.56 21.50 -37.70
N GLU A 135 20.06 20.66 -36.78
CA GLU A 135 20.85 19.58 -36.15
C GLU A 135 20.09 18.25 -36.10
N GLU A 136 20.82 17.18 -36.43
CA GLU A 136 20.43 15.79 -36.23
C GLU A 136 21.19 15.21 -35.04
N GLY A 137 20.52 14.41 -34.22
CA GLY A 137 21.11 13.84 -33.01
C GLY A 137 20.32 12.66 -32.46
N PRO A 138 20.82 12.03 -31.38
CA PRO A 138 20.13 10.93 -30.71
C PRO A 138 18.81 11.44 -30.09
N GLY A 139 17.71 10.75 -30.38
CA GLY A 139 16.41 11.08 -29.81
C GLY A 139 15.49 9.88 -29.66
N TYR A 140 14.66 9.95 -28.63
CA TYR A 140 13.58 9.02 -28.31
C TYR A 140 12.25 9.65 -28.66
N MET A 141 11.32 8.88 -29.22
CA MET A 141 9.93 9.32 -29.32
C MET A 141 9.18 8.87 -28.08
N ILE A 142 8.37 9.74 -27.49
CA ILE A 142 7.44 9.31 -26.44
C ILE A 142 6.27 8.59 -27.12
N SER A 143 5.89 7.40 -26.62
CA SER A 143 4.88 6.53 -27.24
C SER A 143 3.54 7.24 -27.52
N MET A 144 3.02 8.03 -26.59
CA MET A 144 1.81 8.84 -26.81
C MET A 144 1.99 9.81 -27.99
N PHE A 145 3.15 10.47 -28.12
CA PHE A 145 3.42 11.35 -29.26
C PHE A 145 3.58 10.56 -30.56
N HIS A 146 4.16 9.36 -30.53
CA HIS A 146 4.21 8.48 -31.70
C HIS A 146 2.79 8.06 -32.14
N GLN A 147 1.93 7.67 -31.20
CA GLN A 147 0.53 7.30 -31.47
C GLN A 147 -0.25 8.48 -32.07
N LEU A 148 -0.11 9.68 -31.51
CA LEU A 148 -0.71 10.91 -32.06
C LEU A 148 -0.14 11.24 -33.44
N HIS A 149 1.15 11.01 -33.67
CA HIS A 149 1.79 11.20 -34.97
C HIS A 149 1.21 10.24 -36.01
N CYS A 150 1.11 8.95 -35.70
CA CYS A 150 0.46 7.95 -36.55
C CYS A 150 -1.01 8.32 -36.84
N LEU A 151 -1.76 8.76 -35.83
CA LEU A 151 -3.14 9.22 -36.01
C LEU A 151 -3.22 10.41 -36.98
N SER A 152 -2.30 11.37 -36.90
CA SER A 152 -2.26 12.50 -37.83
C SER A 152 -1.96 12.08 -39.27
N TYR A 153 -1.11 11.06 -39.49
CA TYR A 153 -0.92 10.46 -40.81
C TYR A 153 -2.17 9.74 -41.31
N LEU A 154 -2.87 9.01 -40.44
CA LEU A 154 -4.14 8.36 -40.80
C LEU A 154 -5.17 9.40 -41.21
N VAL A 155 -5.29 10.51 -40.49
CA VAL A 155 -6.15 11.64 -40.85
C VAL A 155 -5.77 12.21 -42.22
N GLN A 156 -4.48 12.47 -42.45
CA GLN A 156 -3.97 13.01 -43.72
C GLN A 156 -4.22 12.06 -44.90
N HIS A 157 -4.03 10.76 -44.72
CA HIS A 157 -4.23 9.76 -45.77
C HIS A 157 -5.71 9.42 -45.99
N PHE A 158 -6.52 9.41 -44.93
CA PHE A 158 -7.97 9.35 -45.04
C PHE A 158 -8.46 10.49 -45.93
N GLN A 159 -7.99 11.72 -45.68
CA GLN A 159 -8.28 12.88 -46.52
C GLN A 159 -7.79 12.71 -47.97
N SER A 160 -6.55 12.25 -48.16
CA SER A 160 -5.96 12.06 -49.51
C SER A 160 -6.72 11.01 -50.34
N GLY A 161 -7.26 9.98 -49.69
CA GLY A 161 -8.10 8.97 -50.33
C GLY A 161 -9.44 9.49 -50.86
N TYR A 162 -9.91 10.64 -50.36
CA TYR A 162 -11.09 11.38 -50.85
C TYR A 162 -10.73 12.63 -51.65
N GLY A 163 -9.48 12.78 -52.09
CA GLY A 163 -9.04 13.91 -52.91
C GLY A 163 -9.91 14.08 -54.16
N GLY A 164 -10.78 15.10 -54.15
CA GLY A 164 -11.70 15.42 -55.25
C GLY A 164 -13.15 14.92 -55.10
N VAL A 165 -13.52 14.31 -53.97
CA VAL A 165 -14.90 13.87 -53.69
C VAL A 165 -15.42 14.55 -52.42
N ASN A 166 -16.47 15.37 -52.56
CA ASN A 166 -17.13 15.97 -51.40
C ASN A 166 -17.85 14.89 -50.59
N LEU A 167 -17.51 14.79 -49.31
CA LEU A 167 -18.21 13.91 -48.37
C LEU A 167 -19.60 14.48 -48.06
N THR A 168 -20.56 13.61 -47.74
CA THR A 168 -21.81 14.08 -47.14
C THR A 168 -21.50 14.67 -45.75
N GLN A 169 -22.29 15.65 -45.34
CA GLN A 169 -22.12 16.29 -44.03
C GLN A 169 -22.13 15.27 -42.88
N GLU A 170 -22.98 14.25 -42.98
CA GLU A 170 -23.04 13.16 -42.01
C GLU A 170 -21.72 12.37 -41.92
N VAL A 171 -21.12 12.02 -43.05
CA VAL A 171 -19.88 11.23 -43.10
C VAL A 171 -18.68 12.08 -42.64
N ALA A 172 -18.60 13.34 -43.06
CA ALA A 172 -17.55 14.26 -42.64
C ALA A 172 -17.58 14.48 -41.11
N HIS A 173 -18.76 14.75 -40.56
CA HIS A 173 -18.97 14.97 -39.13
C HIS A 173 -18.65 13.72 -38.29
N HIS A 174 -19.16 12.55 -38.69
CA HIS A 174 -18.88 11.31 -37.95
C HIS A 174 -17.42 10.87 -38.03
N ALA A 175 -16.75 11.10 -39.17
CA ALA A 175 -15.32 10.84 -39.29
C ALA A 175 -14.50 11.77 -38.38
N ALA A 176 -14.84 13.07 -38.33
CA ALA A 176 -14.23 14.05 -37.43
C ALA A 176 -14.36 13.62 -35.96
N HIS A 177 -15.58 13.24 -35.54
CA HIS A 177 -15.81 12.73 -34.19
C HIS A 177 -15.03 11.44 -33.90
N CYS A 178 -14.98 10.48 -34.84
CA CYS A 178 -14.27 9.22 -34.64
C CYS A 178 -12.77 9.44 -34.41
N PHE A 179 -12.11 10.25 -35.24
CA PHE A 179 -10.70 10.58 -35.06
C PHE A 179 -10.45 11.37 -33.77
N ASP A 180 -11.38 12.26 -33.37
CA ASP A 180 -11.25 12.96 -32.09
C ASP A 180 -11.41 12.02 -30.88
N TYR A 181 -12.33 11.05 -30.91
CA TYR A 181 -12.45 10.03 -29.86
C TYR A 181 -11.18 9.19 -29.71
N ILE A 182 -10.55 8.80 -30.83
CA ILE A 182 -9.28 8.06 -30.80
C ILE A 182 -8.16 8.94 -30.21
N ARG A 183 -8.09 10.22 -30.60
CA ARG A 183 -7.15 11.18 -30.02
C ARG A 183 -7.36 11.35 -28.51
N GLN A 184 -8.60 11.47 -28.06
CA GLN A 184 -8.94 11.56 -26.63
C GLN A 184 -8.52 10.29 -25.89
N ALA A 185 -8.78 9.11 -26.44
CA ALA A 185 -8.37 7.83 -25.86
C ALA A 185 -6.84 7.75 -25.70
N ILE A 186 -6.07 8.14 -26.72
CA ILE A 186 -4.60 8.18 -26.67
C ILE A 186 -4.11 9.14 -25.57
N ILE A 187 -4.71 10.32 -25.43
CA ILE A 187 -4.31 11.30 -24.41
C ILE A 187 -4.69 10.84 -22.99
N CYS A 188 -5.87 10.25 -22.82
CA CYS A 188 -6.33 9.73 -21.53
C CYS A 188 -5.50 8.53 -21.07
N ALA A 189 -5.11 7.66 -22.00
CA ALA A 189 -4.26 6.50 -21.76
C ALA A 189 -2.77 6.81 -21.90
N GLY A 190 -2.39 8.10 -21.98
CA GLY A 190 -1.08 8.58 -22.40
C GLY A 190 0.09 7.73 -21.92
N ASP A 191 0.64 6.96 -22.85
CA ASP A 191 1.83 6.16 -22.63
C ASP A 191 3.09 7.00 -22.82
N THR A 192 3.82 7.18 -21.72
CA THR A 192 4.98 8.05 -21.69
C THR A 192 6.29 7.32 -22.01
N THR A 193 6.23 6.02 -22.34
CA THR A 193 7.39 5.18 -22.68
C THR A 193 8.28 5.83 -23.76
N LEU A 194 9.60 5.76 -23.58
CA LEU A 194 10.58 6.24 -24.55
C LEU A 194 10.94 5.12 -25.53
N GLU A 195 10.66 5.34 -26.82
CA GLU A 195 10.88 4.36 -27.87
C GLU A 195 12.27 4.52 -28.51
N GLY A 196 13.10 3.49 -28.35
CA GLY A 196 14.41 3.37 -29.01
C GLY A 196 14.41 2.34 -30.15
N LYS A 197 15.59 2.10 -30.72
CA LYS A 197 15.82 1.13 -31.79
C LYS A 197 15.53 -0.29 -31.32
N THR A 198 14.77 -1.02 -32.14
CA THR A 198 14.48 -2.44 -31.95
C THR A 198 14.62 -3.17 -33.29
N GLU A 199 14.79 -4.50 -33.25
CA GLU A 199 14.82 -5.34 -34.46
C GLU A 199 13.47 -5.39 -35.19
N LEU A 200 12.38 -5.01 -34.52
CA LEU A 200 11.00 -5.04 -35.04
C LEU A 200 10.54 -3.70 -35.63
N GLY A 201 11.34 -2.63 -35.45
CA GLY A 201 11.05 -1.28 -35.95
C GLY A 201 10.42 -0.35 -34.90
N ALA A 202 10.26 0.92 -35.27
CA ALA A 202 9.76 1.96 -34.37
C ALA A 202 8.36 1.61 -33.79
N GLY A 203 8.21 1.72 -32.47
CA GLY A 203 7.00 1.36 -31.74
C GLY A 203 6.83 -0.14 -31.43
N TRP A 204 7.64 -1.04 -32.02
CA TRP A 204 7.51 -2.48 -31.82
C TRP A 204 8.69 -3.05 -31.02
N GLY A 205 8.43 -3.89 -30.01
CA GLY A 205 9.47 -4.50 -29.18
C GLY A 205 9.96 -3.66 -28.00
N THR A 206 9.42 -2.44 -27.82
CA THR A 206 9.58 -1.65 -26.59
C THR A 206 8.50 -2.08 -25.60
N SER A 207 8.85 -2.31 -24.33
CA SER A 207 7.87 -2.67 -23.31
C SER A 207 7.09 -1.42 -22.89
N HIS A 208 5.79 -1.41 -23.13
CA HIS A 208 4.88 -0.33 -22.72
C HIS A 208 4.44 -0.55 -21.27
N GLN A 209 4.29 0.53 -20.49
CA GLN A 209 3.76 0.45 -19.13
C GLN A 209 2.22 0.52 -19.16
N ASP A 210 1.53 -0.62 -19.02
CA ASP A 210 0.13 -0.62 -18.60
C ASP A 210 0.07 -0.17 -17.13
N LYS A 211 -0.24 1.12 -16.92
CA LYS A 211 -0.13 1.80 -15.61
C LYS A 211 -1.33 1.59 -14.66
N GLU A 212 -2.30 0.75 -14.98
CA GLU A 212 -3.40 0.48 -14.05
C GLU A 212 -3.11 -0.80 -13.27
N PHE A 213 -2.79 -0.64 -11.99
CA PHE A 213 -2.92 -1.74 -11.03
C PHE A 213 -4.40 -2.13 -10.99
N PRO A 214 -4.79 -3.32 -11.48
CA PRO A 214 -6.19 -3.64 -11.70
C PRO A 214 -6.90 -3.74 -10.34
N VAL A 215 -7.77 -2.76 -10.05
CA VAL A 215 -8.73 -2.84 -8.96
C VAL A 215 -9.98 -3.50 -9.51
N ARG A 216 -10.34 -4.66 -8.95
CA ARG A 216 -11.54 -5.41 -9.34
C ARG A 216 -12.54 -5.45 -8.19
N ARG A 217 -13.82 -5.60 -8.54
CA ARG A 217 -14.86 -5.79 -7.53
C ARG A 217 -14.69 -7.17 -6.87
N PRO A 218 -14.70 -7.29 -5.53
CA PRO A 218 -14.59 -8.57 -4.85
C PRO A 218 -15.80 -9.47 -5.07
N GLU A 219 -15.54 -10.78 -5.10
CA GLU A 219 -16.57 -11.83 -5.08
C GLU A 219 -16.50 -12.61 -3.76
N PHE A 220 -17.43 -12.28 -2.85
CA PHE A 220 -17.57 -12.97 -1.57
C PHE A 220 -18.44 -14.23 -1.70
N LEU A 221 -18.18 -15.25 -0.87
CA LEU A 221 -19.02 -16.44 -0.88
C LEU A 221 -20.46 -16.11 -0.44
N PRO A 222 -21.48 -16.67 -1.12
CA PRO A 222 -22.88 -16.40 -0.79
C PRO A 222 -23.32 -17.08 0.52
N SER A 223 -22.54 -18.05 1.02
CA SER A 223 -22.82 -18.78 2.25
C SER A 223 -21.54 -19.01 3.06
N ARG A 224 -21.71 -19.50 4.30
CA ARG A 224 -20.60 -19.86 5.19
C ARG A 224 -19.85 -21.11 4.72
N GLU A 225 -20.49 -21.94 3.90
CA GLU A 225 -19.91 -23.19 3.40
C GLU A 225 -18.71 -22.92 2.50
N SER A 226 -17.54 -23.42 2.89
CA SER A 226 -16.33 -23.40 2.06
C SER A 226 -15.55 -24.69 2.27
N LYS A 227 -14.93 -25.19 1.21
CA LYS A 227 -14.04 -26.36 1.26
C LYS A 227 -12.57 -25.98 1.44
N SER A 228 -12.23 -24.73 1.10
CA SER A 228 -10.87 -24.17 1.08
C SER A 228 -10.81 -22.91 1.96
N LEU A 229 -9.60 -22.53 2.35
CA LEU A 229 -9.36 -21.22 2.94
C LEU A 229 -9.31 -20.20 1.80
N ARG A 230 -10.25 -19.26 1.78
CA ARG A 230 -10.31 -18.23 0.73
C ARG A 230 -9.91 -16.88 1.29
N ALA A 231 -8.97 -16.19 0.65
CA ALA A 231 -8.46 -14.90 1.07
C ALA A 231 -8.65 -13.88 -0.07
N THR A 232 -9.29 -12.76 0.25
CA THR A 232 -9.58 -11.66 -0.67
C THR A 232 -8.82 -10.43 -0.23
N TRP A 233 -7.95 -9.91 -1.10
CA TRP A 233 -7.18 -8.72 -0.78
C TRP A 233 -8.03 -7.47 -1.00
N LEU A 234 -8.19 -6.62 0.01
CA LEU A 234 -8.99 -5.40 -0.06
C LEU A 234 -8.12 -4.13 -0.10
N GLY A 235 -6.81 -4.30 -0.33
CA GLY A 235 -5.82 -3.23 -0.37
C GLY A 235 -5.01 -3.13 0.94
N HIS A 236 -3.77 -2.69 0.82
CA HIS A 236 -2.81 -2.50 1.92
C HIS A 236 -2.63 -3.78 2.74
N ALA A 237 -2.76 -3.71 4.07
CA ALA A 237 -2.79 -4.86 4.96
C ALA A 237 -4.19 -5.51 5.11
N CYS A 238 -5.21 -4.99 4.42
CA CYS A 238 -6.59 -5.43 4.58
C CYS A 238 -6.89 -6.69 3.77
N TYR A 239 -7.18 -7.78 4.47
CA TYR A 239 -7.65 -9.03 3.87
C TYR A 239 -8.97 -9.46 4.51
N TYR A 240 -9.89 -9.91 3.67
CA TYR A 240 -11.09 -10.63 4.10
C TYR A 240 -10.89 -12.12 3.86
N VAL A 241 -10.99 -12.93 4.91
CA VAL A 241 -10.67 -14.35 4.89
C VAL A 241 -11.87 -15.19 5.31
N GLU A 242 -12.16 -16.19 4.49
CA GLU A 242 -13.28 -17.10 4.59
C GLU A 242 -12.76 -18.51 4.91
N PHE A 243 -12.92 -18.94 6.16
CA PHE A 243 -12.42 -20.24 6.62
C PHE A 243 -13.39 -21.38 6.28
N PRO A 244 -12.89 -22.61 6.04
CA PRO A 244 -13.71 -23.80 5.81
C PRO A 244 -14.53 -24.29 7.02
N GLY A 245 -14.53 -23.55 8.14
CA GLY A 245 -15.42 -23.76 9.29
C GLY A 245 -16.55 -22.73 9.40
N GLY A 246 -16.71 -21.87 8.39
CA GLY A 246 -17.74 -20.83 8.35
C GLY A 246 -17.32 -19.49 8.96
N LEU A 247 -16.17 -19.39 9.63
CA LEU A 247 -15.64 -18.12 10.16
C LEU A 247 -15.32 -17.13 9.04
N ARG A 248 -15.68 -15.87 9.23
CA ARG A 248 -15.34 -14.73 8.36
C ARG A 248 -14.53 -13.70 9.14
N ALA A 249 -13.24 -13.55 8.78
CA ALA A 249 -12.29 -12.69 9.47
C ALA A 249 -11.85 -11.53 8.57
N LEU A 250 -11.74 -10.33 9.13
CA LEU A 250 -11.23 -9.15 8.45
C LEU A 250 -10.00 -8.61 9.18
N PHE A 251 -8.90 -8.41 8.46
CA PHE A 251 -7.63 -7.96 9.03
C PHE A 251 -7.39 -6.49 8.69
N ASP A 252 -6.92 -5.68 9.65
CA ASP A 252 -6.51 -4.27 9.50
C ASP A 252 -7.35 -3.44 8.51
N PRO A 253 -8.68 -3.34 8.72
CA PRO A 253 -9.54 -2.71 7.73
C PRO A 253 -9.41 -1.19 7.73
N VAL A 254 -8.96 -0.65 6.59
CA VAL A 254 -8.91 0.79 6.29
C VAL A 254 -9.47 1.04 4.89
N PHE A 255 -10.57 1.79 4.81
CA PHE A 255 -11.32 2.04 3.56
C PHE A 255 -11.31 3.52 3.15
N GLU A 256 -10.60 4.35 3.91
CA GLU A 256 -10.51 5.79 3.69
C GLU A 256 -9.50 6.13 2.59
N ASP A 257 -9.73 7.24 1.91
CA ASP A 257 -8.79 7.78 0.91
C ASP A 257 -7.46 8.21 1.52
N ARG A 258 -7.39 8.48 2.83
CA ARG A 258 -6.18 8.93 3.50
C ARG A 258 -5.93 8.21 4.81
N CYS A 259 -4.69 7.75 5.01
CA CYS A 259 -4.22 7.19 6.27
C CYS A 259 -3.68 8.31 7.18
N SER A 260 -4.60 9.08 7.78
CA SER A 260 -4.25 10.27 8.57
C SER A 260 -5.32 10.60 9.61
N PRO A 261 -4.97 11.27 10.73
CA PRO A 261 -5.97 11.88 11.62
C PRO A 261 -6.83 12.96 10.95
N PHE A 262 -6.39 13.50 9.81
CA PHE A 262 -7.06 14.59 9.11
C PHE A 262 -7.45 14.18 7.69
N SER A 263 -8.68 14.48 7.27
CA SER A 263 -9.16 14.16 5.92
C SER A 263 -8.52 14.99 4.80
N PHE A 264 -7.89 16.11 5.12
CA PHE A 264 -7.27 17.03 4.16
C PHE A 264 -5.74 16.92 4.06
N MET A 265 -5.09 16.15 4.95
CA MET A 265 -3.64 16.09 5.08
C MET A 265 -3.19 14.64 5.31
N GLY A 266 -1.99 14.28 4.87
CA GLY A 266 -1.43 12.91 4.98
C GLY A 266 -1.60 12.11 3.69
N PRO A 267 -1.01 10.90 3.62
CA PRO A 267 -0.89 10.16 2.36
C PRO A 267 -2.25 9.84 1.77
N LYS A 268 -2.42 10.12 0.47
CA LYS A 268 -3.63 9.76 -0.29
C LYS A 268 -3.43 8.38 -0.91
N ARG A 269 -4.50 7.60 -0.97
CA ARG A 269 -4.54 6.31 -1.62
C ARG A 269 -4.16 6.45 -3.09
N TYR A 270 -3.31 5.55 -3.54
CA TYR A 270 -2.84 5.39 -4.91
C TYR A 270 -3.86 4.62 -5.77
N THR A 271 -4.43 3.55 -5.22
CA THR A 271 -5.51 2.75 -5.83
C THR A 271 -6.88 3.09 -5.23
N GLU A 272 -7.97 2.71 -5.88
CA GLU A 272 -9.31 2.87 -5.29
C GLU A 272 -9.63 1.73 -4.31
N ALA A 273 -10.59 1.96 -3.40
CA ALA A 273 -11.15 0.84 -2.61
C ALA A 273 -11.90 -0.12 -3.55
N PRO A 274 -11.67 -1.44 -3.48
CA PRO A 274 -12.35 -2.38 -4.37
C PRO A 274 -13.86 -2.52 -4.07
N CYS A 275 -14.26 -2.20 -2.84
CA CYS A 275 -15.66 -2.18 -2.40
C CYS A 275 -15.85 -1.23 -1.22
N MET A 276 -17.10 -1.03 -0.82
CA MET A 276 -17.45 -0.37 0.44
C MET A 276 -17.54 -1.41 1.58
N ILE A 277 -17.50 -0.95 2.83
CA ILE A 277 -17.70 -1.83 4.01
C ILE A 277 -19.08 -2.49 3.95
N GLU A 278 -20.07 -1.75 3.48
CA GLU A 278 -21.46 -2.19 3.35
C GLU A 278 -21.64 -3.31 2.29
N ASP A 279 -20.66 -3.51 1.40
CA ASP A 279 -20.67 -4.60 0.42
C ASP A 279 -20.18 -5.94 1.02
N ILE A 280 -19.51 -5.91 2.18
CA ILE A 280 -19.02 -7.12 2.85
C ILE A 280 -20.20 -7.78 3.57
N PRO A 281 -20.62 -9.00 3.19
CA PRO A 281 -21.89 -9.55 3.64
C PRO A 281 -21.89 -9.86 5.15
N LEU A 282 -20.74 -10.25 5.69
CA LEU A 282 -20.64 -10.77 7.04
C LEU A 282 -19.21 -10.65 7.57
N ILE A 283 -19.06 -10.13 8.79
CA ILE A 283 -17.79 -10.06 9.49
C ILE A 283 -18.03 -10.61 10.89
N ASP A 284 -17.41 -11.74 11.23
CA ASP A 284 -17.50 -12.32 12.57
C ASP A 284 -16.43 -11.74 13.49
N VAL A 285 -15.20 -11.65 12.97
CA VAL A 285 -14.05 -11.13 13.72
C VAL A 285 -13.28 -10.10 12.92
N VAL A 286 -12.81 -9.06 13.61
CA VAL A 286 -11.84 -8.09 13.08
C VAL A 286 -10.55 -8.22 13.88
N ILE A 287 -9.44 -8.36 13.18
CA ILE A 287 -8.10 -8.46 13.76
C ILE A 287 -7.35 -7.17 13.49
N ILE A 288 -6.79 -6.56 14.54
CA ILE A 288 -5.96 -5.37 14.43
C ILE A 288 -4.52 -5.71 14.82
N SER A 289 -3.56 -5.43 13.96
CA SER A 289 -2.14 -5.64 14.25
C SER A 289 -1.58 -4.57 15.19
N HIS A 290 -1.88 -3.29 14.94
CA HIS A 290 -1.36 -2.17 15.73
C HIS A 290 -2.16 -0.88 15.46
N SER A 291 -1.74 0.23 16.08
CA SER A 291 -2.56 1.44 16.15
C SER A 291 -2.26 2.51 15.10
N HIS A 292 -1.40 2.28 14.11
CA HIS A 292 -1.16 3.27 13.05
C HIS A 292 -2.41 3.52 12.19
N TYR A 293 -2.46 4.67 11.51
CA TYR A 293 -3.67 5.16 10.83
C TYR A 293 -4.04 4.37 9.57
N ASP A 294 -3.07 3.68 8.98
CA ASP A 294 -3.20 2.78 7.83
C ASP A 294 -3.57 1.34 8.21
N HIS A 295 -3.64 1.03 9.51
CA HIS A 295 -4.10 -0.28 10.04
C HIS A 295 -5.32 -0.18 10.95
N LEU A 296 -5.51 0.97 11.63
CA LEU A 296 -6.61 1.22 12.55
C LEU A 296 -7.31 2.53 12.24
N SER A 297 -8.44 2.40 11.54
CA SER A 297 -9.21 3.54 11.04
C SER A 297 -10.52 3.75 11.81
N HIS A 298 -10.67 4.93 12.43
CA HIS A 298 -11.86 5.27 13.20
C HIS A 298 -13.17 5.19 12.40
N PRO A 299 -13.32 5.82 11.23
CA PRO A 299 -14.57 5.76 10.48
C PRO A 299 -14.90 4.33 10.01
N THR A 300 -13.90 3.57 9.57
CA THR A 300 -14.07 2.16 9.18
C THR A 300 -14.56 1.30 10.35
N ILE A 301 -13.94 1.39 11.53
CA ILE A 301 -14.36 0.63 12.71
C ILE A 301 -15.81 0.94 13.11
N LEU A 302 -16.23 2.21 13.06
CA LEU A 302 -17.62 2.59 13.36
C LEU A 302 -18.62 2.02 12.34
N LYS A 303 -18.26 2.03 11.05
CA LYS A 303 -19.10 1.43 9.99
C LYS A 303 -19.26 -0.07 10.20
N ILE A 304 -18.17 -0.78 10.50
CA ILE A 304 -18.19 -2.21 10.77
C ILE A 304 -19.05 -2.53 12.00
N ALA A 305 -18.84 -1.84 13.12
CA ALA A 305 -19.61 -2.06 14.35
C ALA A 305 -21.11 -1.78 14.17
N LYS A 306 -21.46 -0.83 13.28
CA LYS A 306 -22.84 -0.52 12.92
C LYS A 306 -23.46 -1.56 11.96
N GLY A 307 -22.72 -2.01 10.95
CA GLY A 307 -23.17 -2.97 9.94
C GLY A 307 -23.23 -4.41 10.45
N HIS A 308 -22.35 -4.78 11.39
CA HIS A 308 -22.24 -6.13 11.95
C HIS A 308 -22.29 -6.08 13.48
N PRO A 309 -23.49 -6.01 14.12
CA PRO A 309 -23.61 -5.80 15.57
C PRO A 309 -22.98 -6.89 16.46
N ASN A 310 -22.76 -8.09 15.90
CA ASN A 310 -22.16 -9.24 16.59
C ASN A 310 -20.67 -9.41 16.29
N VAL A 311 -20.05 -8.49 15.55
CA VAL A 311 -18.63 -8.55 15.24
C VAL A 311 -17.80 -8.43 16.51
N HIS A 312 -16.74 -9.25 16.61
CA HIS A 312 -15.79 -9.24 17.72
C HIS A 312 -14.43 -8.72 17.27
N PHE A 313 -13.89 -7.74 17.97
CA PHE A 313 -12.57 -7.16 17.68
C PHE A 313 -11.51 -7.82 18.56
N PHE A 314 -10.43 -8.30 17.93
CA PHE A 314 -9.22 -8.73 18.60
C PHE A 314 -8.13 -7.71 18.37
N VAL A 315 -7.57 -7.20 19.47
CA VAL A 315 -6.64 -6.07 19.46
C VAL A 315 -5.44 -6.35 20.37
N PRO A 316 -4.27 -5.78 20.09
CA PRO A 316 -3.11 -5.93 20.97
C PRO A 316 -3.28 -5.13 22.27
N LEU A 317 -2.56 -5.52 23.30
CA LEU A 317 -2.52 -4.87 24.62
C LEU A 317 -2.50 -3.33 24.55
N GLY A 318 -3.34 -2.67 25.35
CA GLY A 318 -3.53 -1.21 25.39
C GLY A 318 -4.52 -0.62 24.38
N ASN A 319 -4.92 -1.32 23.32
CA ASN A 319 -5.80 -0.78 22.28
C ASN A 319 -7.29 -0.82 22.63
N LYS A 320 -7.74 -1.69 23.56
CA LYS A 320 -9.17 -1.83 23.90
C LYS A 320 -9.79 -0.56 24.46
N ALA A 321 -9.02 0.24 25.20
CA ALA A 321 -9.46 1.54 25.70
C ALA A 321 -9.82 2.51 24.57
N TRP A 322 -9.12 2.44 23.42
CA TRP A 322 -9.44 3.26 22.25
C TRP A 322 -10.79 2.84 21.64
N PHE A 323 -11.04 1.53 21.50
CA PHE A 323 -12.31 1.01 20.97
C PHE A 323 -13.51 1.41 21.83
N HIS A 324 -13.36 1.31 23.16
CA HIS A 324 -14.39 1.76 24.10
C HIS A 324 -14.67 3.27 23.94
N LYS A 325 -13.64 4.10 23.78
CA LYS A 325 -13.81 5.55 23.53
C LYS A 325 -14.50 5.86 22.20
N CYS A 326 -14.33 5.00 21.19
CA CYS A 326 -15.04 5.11 19.92
C CYS A 326 -16.52 4.72 20.02
N GLY A 327 -16.96 4.11 21.13
CA GLY A 327 -18.34 3.64 21.31
C GLY A 327 -18.57 2.18 20.91
N VAL A 328 -17.49 1.40 20.68
CA VAL A 328 -17.59 -0.05 20.51
C VAL A 328 -17.81 -0.68 21.89
N LYS A 329 -18.76 -1.62 21.96
CA LYS A 329 -19.11 -2.34 23.19
C LYS A 329 -17.90 -3.10 23.74
N THR A 330 -17.60 -2.92 25.03
CA THR A 330 -16.43 -3.52 25.69
C THR A 330 -16.42 -5.05 25.62
N GLU A 331 -17.59 -5.66 25.63
CA GLU A 331 -17.79 -7.11 25.49
C GLU A 331 -17.46 -7.64 24.10
N ASN A 332 -17.50 -6.79 23.06
CA ASN A 332 -17.16 -7.12 21.69
C ASN A 332 -15.66 -6.87 21.38
N VAL A 333 -14.84 -6.57 22.39
CA VAL A 333 -13.41 -6.30 22.19
C VAL A 333 -12.59 -7.15 23.16
N THR A 334 -11.74 -8.00 22.60
CA THR A 334 -10.75 -8.78 23.34
C THR A 334 -9.37 -8.20 23.10
N GLU A 335 -8.69 -7.88 24.20
CA GLU A 335 -7.31 -7.42 24.20
C GLU A 335 -6.39 -8.58 24.58
N LEU A 336 -5.27 -8.73 23.87
CA LEU A 336 -4.30 -9.79 24.13
C LEU A 336 -2.87 -9.28 24.10
N ASP A 337 -2.06 -9.77 25.03
CA ASP A 337 -0.60 -9.67 24.99
C ASP A 337 -0.02 -10.78 24.09
N TRP A 338 1.24 -10.65 23.71
CA TRP A 338 1.91 -11.67 22.92
C TRP A 338 1.86 -13.04 23.59
N TRP A 339 1.67 -14.06 22.76
CA TRP A 339 1.52 -15.47 23.13
C TRP A 339 0.22 -15.82 23.85
N GLU A 340 -0.63 -14.85 24.19
CA GLU A 340 -1.97 -15.15 24.62
C GLU A 340 -2.85 -15.65 23.47
N GLU A 341 -3.77 -16.55 23.80
CA GLU A 341 -4.76 -17.09 22.88
C GLU A 341 -6.15 -17.12 23.51
N ARG A 342 -7.17 -17.06 22.66
CA ARG A 342 -8.57 -17.18 23.07
C ARG A 342 -9.32 -18.05 22.07
N ASP A 343 -10.01 -19.03 22.61
CA ASP A 343 -11.00 -19.80 21.85
C ASP A 343 -12.32 -19.04 21.80
N ILE A 344 -12.91 -19.00 20.62
CA ILE A 344 -14.25 -18.48 20.40
C ILE A 344 -15.16 -19.56 19.86
N LYS A 345 -16.43 -19.45 20.26
CA LYS A 345 -17.53 -20.26 19.78
C LYS A 345 -18.64 -19.33 19.31
N LEU A 346 -18.94 -19.36 18.02
CA LEU A 346 -20.03 -18.57 17.44
C LEU A 346 -21.19 -19.50 17.10
N SER A 347 -22.41 -19.12 17.47
CA SER A 347 -23.61 -19.83 17.03
C SER A 347 -23.91 -19.48 15.58
N ASP A 348 -24.08 -20.48 14.71
CA ASP A 348 -24.50 -20.23 13.34
C ASP A 348 -25.91 -19.63 13.32
N THR A 349 -25.98 -18.32 13.09
CA THR A 349 -27.24 -17.57 13.04
C THR A 349 -27.90 -17.62 11.66
N SER A 350 -27.37 -18.40 10.71
CA SER A 350 -27.90 -18.51 9.35
C SER A 350 -29.32 -19.11 9.25
N SER A 351 -29.84 -19.73 10.31
CA SER A 351 -31.13 -20.46 10.29
C SER A 351 -32.34 -19.72 10.85
N ARG A 352 -32.23 -18.48 11.37
CA ARG A 352 -33.32 -17.82 12.10
C ARG A 352 -34.19 -16.85 11.28
N ALA A 353 -34.41 -17.16 10.00
CA ALA A 353 -35.30 -16.40 9.13
C ALA A 353 -36.47 -17.25 8.59
N THR A 354 -37.17 -18.01 9.43
CA THR A 354 -38.59 -18.35 9.19
C THR A 354 -39.26 -18.89 10.45
N THR A 355 -40.40 -18.30 10.80
CA THR A 355 -41.63 -18.88 11.40
C THR A 355 -42.15 -18.06 12.58
N THR A 356 -43.33 -17.47 12.32
CA THR A 356 -44.24 -16.78 13.21
C THR A 356 -44.82 -17.66 14.33
N SER A 357 -45.01 -17.05 15.50
CA SER A 357 -46.05 -17.30 16.53
C SER A 357 -46.32 -18.73 17.03
N HIS A 358 -46.02 -19.00 18.30
CA HIS A 358 -47.03 -19.20 19.37
C HIS A 358 -46.36 -19.54 20.72
N GLU A 359 -46.88 -18.94 21.79
CA GLU A 359 -46.63 -19.34 23.18
C GLU A 359 -47.03 -20.80 23.42
N SER A 360 -46.26 -21.52 24.24
CA SER A 360 -46.77 -22.28 25.40
C SER A 360 -45.61 -22.94 26.16
N SER A 361 -45.75 -22.90 27.49
CA SER A 361 -44.94 -23.57 28.49
C SER A 361 -44.98 -25.09 28.38
N VAL A 362 -43.91 -25.77 28.81
CA VAL A 362 -43.89 -26.95 29.71
C VAL A 362 -42.45 -27.46 29.86
N SER A 363 -42.14 -27.90 31.07
CA SER A 363 -40.85 -28.38 31.56
C SER A 363 -40.64 -29.90 31.39
N LYS A 364 -39.36 -30.30 31.53
CA LYS A 364 -38.78 -31.62 31.86
C LYS A 364 -38.26 -32.52 30.73
N SER A 365 -36.95 -32.78 30.83
CA SER A 365 -36.30 -34.07 31.13
C SER A 365 -35.16 -34.47 30.18
N VAL A 366 -34.09 -34.93 30.80
CA VAL A 366 -32.82 -35.39 30.24
C VAL A 366 -33.04 -36.71 29.49
N SER A 367 -32.46 -36.84 28.29
CA SER A 367 -31.98 -38.15 27.83
C SER A 367 -30.76 -37.99 26.91
N SER A 368 -29.73 -38.76 27.25
CA SER A 368 -28.51 -38.99 26.52
C SER A 368 -28.80 -39.70 25.19
N GLY A 369 -28.47 -39.03 24.08
CA GLY A 369 -28.41 -39.61 22.74
C GLY A 369 -27.36 -38.85 21.96
N SER A 370 -26.34 -39.57 21.49
CA SER A 370 -25.33 -39.07 20.56
C SER A 370 -26.00 -38.62 19.26
N ASP A 371 -26.05 -37.31 19.05
CA ASP A 371 -26.56 -36.70 17.82
C ASP A 371 -25.58 -36.98 16.66
N PRO A 372 -26.02 -37.58 15.53
CA PRO A 372 -25.17 -37.81 14.35
C PRO A 372 -24.85 -36.52 13.57
N PHE A 373 -25.45 -35.39 13.94
CA PHE A 373 -25.19 -34.08 13.35
C PHE A 373 -24.38 -33.24 14.34
N GLY A 374 -23.08 -33.11 14.08
CA GLY A 374 -22.15 -32.35 14.92
C GLY A 374 -22.64 -30.92 15.18
N ASP A 375 -22.30 -30.41 16.36
CA ASP A 375 -22.58 -29.05 16.83
C ASP A 375 -22.37 -28.03 15.68
N PRO A 376 -23.41 -27.32 15.19
CA PRO A 376 -23.32 -26.41 14.05
C PRO A 376 -22.62 -25.09 14.40
N SER A 377 -21.90 -25.04 15.51
CA SER A 377 -21.19 -23.86 15.95
C SER A 377 -19.83 -23.74 15.28
N ILE A 378 -19.45 -22.49 15.03
CA ILE A 378 -18.16 -22.13 14.45
C ILE A 378 -17.17 -22.01 15.58
N HIS A 379 -16.09 -22.78 15.51
CA HIS A 379 -15.00 -22.76 16.47
C HIS A 379 -13.76 -22.12 15.85
N ALA A 380 -13.10 -21.25 16.61
CA ALA A 380 -11.80 -20.72 16.22
C ALA A 380 -10.92 -20.43 17.43
N THR A 381 -9.61 -20.57 17.25
CA THR A 381 -8.59 -20.14 18.21
C THR A 381 -7.87 -18.93 17.62
N ILE A 382 -7.91 -17.81 18.32
CA ILE A 382 -7.24 -16.56 17.94
C ILE A 382 -6.04 -16.37 18.87
N SER A 383 -4.84 -16.29 18.31
CA SER A 383 -3.61 -16.10 19.08
C SER A 383 -2.92 -14.79 18.68
N CYS A 384 -2.59 -13.98 19.68
CA CYS A 384 -1.76 -12.78 19.52
C CYS A 384 -0.30 -13.23 19.53
N LEU A 385 0.47 -12.84 18.51
CA LEU A 385 1.85 -13.27 18.32
C LEU A 385 2.76 -12.02 18.18
N PRO A 386 4.06 -12.13 18.50
CA PRO A 386 4.94 -10.98 18.38
C PRO A 386 5.15 -10.49 16.94
N SER A 387 5.57 -9.24 16.81
CA SER A 387 6.06 -8.59 15.58
C SER A 387 7.18 -7.60 15.97
N GLN A 388 8.03 -7.23 15.02
CA GLN A 388 9.03 -6.18 15.19
C GLN A 388 8.53 -4.85 14.58
N HIS A 389 7.76 -4.08 15.36
CA HIS A 389 7.21 -2.81 14.90
C HIS A 389 7.09 -1.79 16.04
N THR A 390 6.29 -0.73 15.86
CA THR A 390 5.99 0.28 16.88
C THR A 390 4.51 0.66 16.83
N SER A 391 4.06 1.56 17.70
CA SER A 391 2.70 2.10 17.66
C SER A 391 2.74 3.61 17.94
N ALA A 392 1.85 4.37 17.31
CA ALA A 392 1.64 5.79 17.58
C ALA A 392 0.36 6.28 16.91
N ARG A 393 -0.39 7.16 17.58
CA ARG A 393 -1.50 7.91 16.98
C ARG A 393 -1.37 9.41 17.18
N THR A 394 -0.65 9.83 18.20
CA THR A 394 -0.41 11.23 18.53
C THR A 394 1.09 11.46 18.77
N PRO A 395 1.55 12.71 18.79
CA PRO A 395 2.97 13.00 19.06
C PRO A 395 3.49 12.52 20.43
N PHE A 396 2.62 12.08 21.34
CA PHE A 396 2.95 11.77 22.73
C PHE A 396 2.54 10.35 23.19
N ASP A 397 2.17 9.47 22.27
CA ASP A 397 1.73 8.10 22.59
C ASP A 397 2.52 7.00 21.89
N LYS A 398 3.74 7.33 21.44
CA LYS A 398 4.63 6.34 20.82
C LYS A 398 4.85 5.15 21.78
N SER A 399 4.58 3.95 21.29
CA SER A 399 4.70 2.68 22.00
C SER A 399 3.83 2.58 23.27
N HIS A 400 2.77 3.37 23.41
CA HIS A 400 1.82 3.23 24.52
C HIS A 400 0.86 2.04 24.36
N THR A 401 0.69 1.54 23.14
CA THR A 401 -0.06 0.31 22.86
C THR A 401 0.83 -0.71 22.17
N LEU A 402 0.51 -1.99 22.33
CA LEU A 402 1.25 -3.08 21.71
C LEU A 402 0.97 -3.14 20.20
N TRP A 403 1.92 -3.71 19.46
CA TRP A 403 1.82 -4.14 18.07
C TRP A 403 1.98 -5.66 18.03
N ALA A 404 1.31 -6.35 17.11
CA ALA A 404 1.29 -7.80 17.07
C ALA A 404 1.10 -8.34 15.65
N SER A 405 1.64 -9.54 15.43
CA SER A 405 1.15 -10.45 14.40
C SER A 405 0.04 -11.33 15.01
N TRP A 406 -0.68 -12.07 14.18
CA TRP A 406 -1.83 -12.86 14.63
C TRP A 406 -1.86 -14.23 13.97
N SER A 407 -2.41 -15.22 14.66
CA SER A 407 -2.84 -16.45 14.00
C SER A 407 -4.28 -16.80 14.31
N ILE A 408 -4.96 -17.36 13.31
CA ILE A 408 -6.32 -17.89 13.43
C ILE A 408 -6.29 -19.36 13.02
N THR A 409 -6.81 -20.22 13.89
CA THR A 409 -7.08 -21.63 13.57
C THR A 409 -8.59 -21.84 13.53
N SER A 410 -9.16 -22.25 12.40
CA SER A 410 -10.59 -22.56 12.27
C SER A 410 -10.86 -23.49 11.09
N GLY A 411 -11.85 -24.37 11.20
CA GLY A 411 -12.23 -25.28 10.11
C GLY A 411 -11.12 -26.22 9.62
N GLY A 412 -10.15 -26.54 10.49
CA GLY A 412 -8.98 -27.35 10.12
C GLY A 412 -7.91 -26.60 9.32
N LYS A 413 -8.01 -25.27 9.18
CA LYS A 413 -7.03 -24.41 8.53
C LYS A 413 -6.40 -23.44 9.53
N LYS A 414 -5.14 -23.07 9.27
CA LYS A 414 -4.37 -22.13 10.09
C LYS A 414 -3.80 -21.00 9.24
N LEU A 415 -4.11 -19.76 9.60
CA LEU A 415 -3.60 -18.56 8.96
C LEU A 415 -2.68 -17.81 9.93
N TRP A 416 -1.58 -17.25 9.40
CA TRP A 416 -0.75 -16.26 10.08
C TRP A 416 -0.84 -14.91 9.37
N PHE A 417 -1.03 -13.83 10.12
CA PHE A 417 -1.09 -12.46 9.64
C PHE A 417 0.03 -11.65 10.29
N GLY A 418 0.98 -11.17 9.49
CA GLY A 418 2.17 -10.48 9.98
C GLY A 418 1.93 -9.07 10.50
N GLY A 419 0.84 -8.42 10.07
CA GLY A 419 0.70 -6.96 10.22
C GLY A 419 1.88 -6.23 9.57
N ASP A 420 2.26 -5.09 10.15
CA ASP A 420 3.55 -4.49 9.87
C ASP A 420 4.64 -5.08 10.75
N THR A 421 5.77 -5.36 10.13
CA THR A 421 6.93 -5.84 10.85
C THR A 421 8.21 -5.64 10.05
N GLY A 422 9.30 -5.34 10.75
CA GLY A 422 10.65 -5.54 10.28
C GLY A 422 11.09 -6.98 10.48
N TYR A 423 12.29 -7.29 9.99
CA TYR A 423 12.95 -8.58 10.23
C TYR A 423 14.37 -8.42 10.77
N ARG A 424 15.07 -7.35 10.38
CA ARG A 424 16.46 -7.10 10.75
C ARG A 424 16.75 -5.61 10.82
N LYS A 425 17.90 -5.21 11.37
CA LYS A 425 18.36 -3.80 11.30
C LYS A 425 19.52 -3.68 10.33
N VAL A 426 19.38 -2.79 9.36
CA VAL A 426 20.41 -2.49 8.35
C VAL A 426 20.93 -1.06 8.56
N PRO A 427 22.26 -0.82 8.48
CA PRO A 427 22.83 0.53 8.48
C PRO A 427 22.61 1.23 7.14
N GLU A 428 23.06 2.48 7.03
CA GLU A 428 23.12 3.17 5.73
C GLU A 428 24.18 2.51 4.87
N LEU A 429 23.76 2.09 3.68
CA LEU A 429 24.58 1.41 2.67
C LEU A 429 24.42 2.15 1.34
N PRO A 430 25.43 2.12 0.46
CA PRO A 430 25.27 2.57 -0.92
C PRO A 430 24.13 1.84 -1.65
N ALA A 431 23.44 2.51 -2.58
CA ALA A 431 22.22 2.01 -3.23
C ALA A 431 22.42 0.71 -4.04
N ASP A 432 23.65 0.47 -4.52
CA ASP A 432 24.03 -0.72 -5.29
C ASP A 432 24.43 -1.92 -4.42
N VAL A 433 24.50 -1.75 -3.10
CA VAL A 433 24.95 -2.79 -2.17
C VAL A 433 23.77 -3.63 -1.70
N PHE A 434 23.88 -4.95 -1.89
CA PHE A 434 22.90 -5.92 -1.42
C PHE A 434 23.09 -6.24 0.07
N ASP A 435 22.12 -5.85 0.92
CA ASP A 435 22.21 -5.96 2.38
C ASP A 435 22.20 -7.40 2.94
N TYR A 436 22.04 -8.41 2.09
CA TYR A 436 22.17 -9.85 2.39
C TYR A 436 23.48 -10.47 1.87
N GLY A 437 24.46 -9.64 1.49
CA GLY A 437 25.83 -10.10 1.21
C GLY A 437 26.51 -10.71 2.45
N PRO A 438 27.46 -11.65 2.29
CA PRO A 438 28.15 -12.33 3.41
C PRO A 438 28.80 -11.37 4.43
N GLU A 439 29.22 -10.20 3.99
CA GLU A 439 29.77 -9.14 4.85
C GLU A 439 28.75 -8.61 5.88
N PHE A 440 27.45 -8.80 5.65
CA PHE A 440 26.35 -8.33 6.49
C PHE A 440 25.69 -9.44 7.33
N ASP A 441 26.21 -10.67 7.32
CA ASP A 441 25.68 -11.81 8.09
C ASP A 441 25.66 -11.56 9.61
N HIS A 442 26.48 -10.62 10.08
CA HIS A 442 26.58 -10.24 11.49
C HIS A 442 25.47 -9.29 11.96
N LEU A 443 24.67 -8.72 11.04
CA LEU A 443 23.61 -7.78 11.42
C LEU A 443 22.49 -8.47 12.19
N PRO A 444 21.89 -7.80 13.19
CA PRO A 444 20.89 -8.42 14.05
C PRO A 444 19.61 -8.74 13.28
N MET A 445 19.09 -9.95 13.50
CA MET A 445 17.82 -10.44 12.98
C MET A 445 16.84 -10.72 14.13
N CYS A 446 15.56 -10.56 13.88
CA CYS A 446 14.49 -10.83 14.82
C CYS A 446 14.29 -12.35 14.97
N PRO A 447 14.57 -12.94 16.14
CA PRO A 447 14.43 -14.40 16.32
C PRO A 447 12.97 -14.86 16.34
N VAL A 448 12.04 -13.93 16.54
CA VAL A 448 10.67 -14.27 16.94
C VAL A 448 9.87 -14.97 15.86
N PHE A 449 10.16 -14.74 14.58
CA PHE A 449 9.47 -15.43 13.48
C PHE A 449 9.77 -16.92 13.46
N LYS A 450 11.02 -17.28 13.78
CA LYS A 450 11.45 -18.67 13.90
C LYS A 450 10.79 -19.33 15.12
N GLU A 451 10.73 -18.62 16.24
CA GLU A 451 9.99 -19.07 17.43
C GLU A 451 8.51 -19.28 17.13
N ILE A 452 7.87 -18.38 16.38
CA ILE A 452 6.48 -18.53 15.91
C ILE A 452 6.33 -19.80 15.07
N GLY A 453 7.21 -20.05 14.10
CA GLY A 453 7.15 -21.26 13.28
C GLY A 453 7.46 -22.55 14.04
N GLU A 454 8.25 -22.49 15.11
CA GLU A 454 8.54 -23.63 16.00
C GLU A 454 7.39 -23.94 16.96
N LEU A 455 6.78 -22.91 17.56
CA LEU A 455 5.75 -23.06 18.58
C LEU A 455 4.34 -23.18 18.00
N ARG A 456 4.08 -22.51 16.88
CA ARG A 456 2.74 -22.35 16.30
C ARG A 456 2.65 -22.82 14.84
N GLY A 457 3.75 -22.87 14.09
CA GLY A 457 3.73 -23.40 12.73
C GLY A 457 3.50 -24.93 12.66
N PRO A 458 3.30 -25.50 11.45
CA PRO A 458 3.18 -24.78 10.17
C PRO A 458 1.81 -24.09 10.01
N PHE A 459 1.77 -23.10 9.12
CA PHE A 459 0.54 -22.39 8.74
C PHE A 459 0.16 -22.71 7.30
N ASP A 460 -1.13 -22.82 6.99
CA ASP A 460 -1.60 -23.01 5.61
C ASP A 460 -1.34 -21.76 4.76
N LEU A 461 -1.58 -20.58 5.33
CA LEU A 461 -1.44 -19.29 4.66
C LEU A 461 -0.77 -18.24 5.57
N GLY A 462 0.25 -17.57 5.06
CA GLY A 462 0.83 -16.36 5.63
C GLY A 462 0.40 -15.10 4.85
N LEU A 463 -0.01 -14.05 5.55
CA LEU A 463 -0.22 -12.72 4.98
C LEU A 463 0.93 -11.83 5.47
N ILE A 464 1.87 -11.51 4.58
CA ILE A 464 3.21 -11.01 4.96
C ILE A 464 3.49 -9.68 4.25
N PRO A 465 3.88 -8.60 4.97
CA PRO A 465 4.11 -7.30 4.35
C PRO A 465 5.31 -7.37 3.40
N ILE A 466 5.24 -6.68 2.27
CA ILE A 466 6.34 -6.60 1.29
C ILE A 466 6.69 -5.16 0.86
N GLY A 467 5.93 -4.16 1.32
CA GLY A 467 6.09 -2.75 0.96
C GLY A 467 6.39 -1.86 2.17
N ALA A 468 6.64 -0.58 1.90
CA ALA A 468 7.06 0.45 2.84
C ALA A 468 8.45 0.26 3.47
N TYR A 469 9.42 -0.19 2.68
CA TYR A 469 10.71 -0.63 3.19
C TYR A 469 11.89 0.33 2.91
N ASP A 470 11.68 1.40 2.14
CA ASP A 470 12.77 2.29 1.71
C ASP A 470 12.67 3.71 2.34
N PRO A 471 13.78 4.36 2.73
CA PRO A 471 15.16 3.86 2.73
C PRO A 471 15.43 2.81 3.82
N ARG A 472 16.14 1.74 3.45
CA ARG A 472 16.41 0.57 4.34
C ARG A 472 17.01 0.93 5.69
N PHE A 473 17.93 1.89 5.74
CA PHE A 473 18.60 2.26 6.99
C PHE A 473 17.66 2.91 8.02
N VAL A 474 16.54 3.48 7.57
CA VAL A 474 15.47 3.99 8.43
C VAL A 474 14.45 2.89 8.71
N MET A 475 13.97 2.24 7.65
CA MET A 475 12.75 1.44 7.69
C MET A 475 12.96 -0.02 8.11
N SER A 476 14.14 -0.62 7.89
CA SER A 476 14.39 -2.06 8.13
C SER A 476 13.98 -2.58 9.50
N ALA A 477 14.11 -1.74 10.54
CA ALA A 477 13.74 -2.11 11.90
C ALA A 477 12.23 -2.28 12.11
N MET A 478 11.40 -1.76 11.22
CA MET A 478 9.94 -1.68 11.38
C MET A 478 9.19 -2.25 10.17
N HIS A 479 9.80 -2.26 8.97
CA HIS A 479 9.21 -2.79 7.75
C HIS A 479 10.19 -3.71 7.01
N ALA A 480 9.71 -4.90 6.71
CA ALA A 480 10.37 -5.91 5.91
C ALA A 480 10.37 -5.50 4.43
N ASN A 481 11.54 -5.54 3.79
CA ASN A 481 11.58 -5.58 2.33
C ASN A 481 11.23 -7.01 1.84
N PRO A 482 11.04 -7.27 0.54
CA PRO A 482 10.66 -8.59 0.09
C PRO A 482 11.66 -9.71 0.41
N TYR A 483 12.97 -9.40 0.56
CA TYR A 483 13.96 -10.37 1.04
C TYR A 483 13.76 -10.74 2.51
N ASP A 484 13.49 -9.76 3.37
CA ASP A 484 13.07 -9.96 4.76
C ASP A 484 11.77 -10.78 4.80
N SER A 485 10.79 -10.46 3.97
CA SER A 485 9.50 -11.15 3.90
C SER A 485 9.64 -12.63 3.53
N VAL A 486 10.54 -12.95 2.59
CA VAL A 486 10.84 -14.35 2.23
C VAL A 486 11.51 -15.10 3.38
N ASN A 487 12.37 -14.44 4.16
CA ASN A 487 12.91 -15.06 5.38
C ASN A 487 11.83 -15.27 6.45
N ILE A 488 10.93 -14.29 6.66
CA ILE A 488 9.77 -14.42 7.56
C ILE A 488 8.89 -15.60 7.12
N PHE A 489 8.62 -15.74 5.82
CA PHE A 489 7.86 -16.85 5.25
C PHE A 489 8.45 -18.22 5.65
N VAL A 490 9.76 -18.38 5.50
CA VAL A 490 10.48 -19.60 5.87
C VAL A 490 10.45 -19.83 7.38
N ASP A 491 10.79 -18.80 8.17
CA ASP A 491 10.91 -18.90 9.62
C ASP A 491 9.57 -19.21 10.30
N THR A 492 8.47 -18.62 9.80
CA THR A 492 7.11 -18.91 10.28
C THR A 492 6.57 -20.27 9.81
N LYS A 493 7.25 -20.94 8.87
CA LYS A 493 6.83 -22.21 8.26
C LYS A 493 5.43 -22.13 7.64
N CYS A 494 5.16 -21.05 6.91
CA CYS A 494 3.96 -20.96 6.09
C CYS A 494 4.09 -21.87 4.87
N ASN A 495 3.03 -22.60 4.53
CA ASN A 495 2.98 -23.45 3.34
C ASN A 495 2.79 -22.60 2.07
N ARG A 496 1.94 -21.58 2.16
CA ARG A 496 1.72 -20.56 1.13
C ARG A 496 1.70 -19.17 1.76
N ALA A 497 1.99 -18.13 0.99
CA ALA A 497 1.88 -16.75 1.45
C ALA A 497 1.39 -15.79 0.38
N MET A 498 0.81 -14.68 0.84
CA MET A 498 0.37 -13.55 0.01
C MET A 498 0.98 -12.24 0.54
N GLY A 499 1.52 -11.44 -0.38
CA GLY A 499 2.12 -10.14 -0.06
C GLY A 499 1.08 -9.08 0.28
N ILE A 500 1.30 -8.34 1.37
CA ILE A 500 0.43 -7.24 1.84
C ILE A 500 1.22 -5.93 1.98
N HIS A 501 0.55 -4.84 2.40
CA HIS A 501 1.13 -3.51 2.71
C HIS A 501 1.60 -2.67 1.49
N TRP A 502 1.53 -3.20 0.28
CA TRP A 502 1.97 -2.53 -0.96
C TRP A 502 0.77 -2.11 -1.84
N GLY A 503 1.03 -1.40 -2.94
CA GLY A 503 0.02 -1.17 -4.00
C GLY A 503 -1.12 -0.21 -3.64
N THR A 504 -1.13 0.38 -2.44
CA THR A 504 -2.31 1.11 -1.92
C THR A 504 -2.04 2.53 -1.48
N TRP A 505 -0.97 2.80 -0.73
CA TRP A 505 -0.52 4.15 -0.40
C TRP A 505 0.97 4.29 -0.74
N VAL A 506 1.40 5.53 -1.01
CA VAL A 506 2.82 5.89 -1.06
C VAL A 506 3.22 6.31 0.36
N LEU A 507 3.85 5.40 1.11
CA LEU A 507 4.23 5.65 2.51
C LEU A 507 5.72 5.99 2.68
N THR A 508 6.51 5.67 1.67
CA THR A 508 7.98 5.64 1.67
C THR A 508 8.49 5.96 0.26
N GLU A 509 9.80 5.83 0.05
CA GLU A 509 10.46 6.27 -1.17
C GLU A 509 10.40 5.27 -2.33
N GLU A 510 10.10 3.99 -2.08
CA GLU A 510 10.03 3.00 -3.17
C GLU A 510 8.85 3.22 -4.12
N ASP A 511 9.02 2.78 -5.38
CA ASP A 511 7.91 2.71 -6.33
C ASP A 511 6.82 1.74 -5.84
N VAL A 512 5.56 2.17 -5.88
CA VAL A 512 4.41 1.44 -5.34
C VAL A 512 4.24 0.05 -5.96
N LEU A 513 4.70 -0.16 -7.19
CA LEU A 513 4.59 -1.41 -7.95
C LEU A 513 5.90 -2.20 -7.99
N GLU A 514 6.97 -1.71 -7.36
CA GLU A 514 8.22 -2.46 -7.22
C GLU A 514 8.12 -3.73 -6.37
N PRO A 515 7.40 -3.76 -5.22
CA PRO A 515 7.48 -4.87 -4.27
C PRO A 515 7.26 -6.28 -4.86
N PRO A 516 6.27 -6.54 -5.75
CA PRO A 516 6.10 -7.85 -6.35
C PRO A 516 7.27 -8.29 -7.23
N ARG A 517 7.92 -7.34 -7.93
CA ARG A 517 9.08 -7.63 -8.78
C ARG A 517 10.29 -8.01 -7.93
N VAL A 518 10.49 -7.33 -6.81
CA VAL A 518 11.57 -7.64 -5.86
C VAL A 518 11.26 -8.93 -5.09
N LEU A 519 9.99 -9.23 -4.80
CA LEU A 519 9.58 -10.51 -4.21
C LEU A 519 9.99 -11.71 -5.08
N LYS A 520 9.80 -11.64 -6.40
CA LYS A 520 10.25 -12.71 -7.31
C LYS A 520 11.76 -12.93 -7.21
N LYS A 521 12.55 -11.85 -7.25
CA LYS A 521 14.01 -11.93 -7.06
C LYS A 521 14.40 -12.51 -5.70
N ALA A 522 13.66 -12.16 -4.64
CA ALA A 522 13.89 -12.69 -3.29
C ALA A 522 13.58 -14.19 -3.19
N LEU A 523 12.54 -14.69 -3.87
CA LEU A 523 12.22 -16.12 -3.94
C LEU A 523 13.28 -16.89 -4.70
N GLU A 524 13.70 -16.39 -5.86
CA GLU A 524 14.80 -16.95 -6.65
C GLU A 524 16.09 -17.01 -5.82
N TRP A 525 16.43 -15.92 -5.13
CA TRP A 525 17.59 -15.84 -4.23
C TRP A 525 17.55 -16.91 -3.13
N LYS A 526 16.37 -17.17 -2.56
CA LYS A 526 16.18 -18.18 -1.52
C LYS A 526 16.05 -19.62 -2.07
N GLY A 527 15.97 -19.78 -3.39
CA GLY A 527 15.74 -21.08 -4.04
C GLY A 527 14.33 -21.63 -3.83
N LEU A 528 13.33 -20.76 -3.70
CA LEU A 528 11.92 -21.12 -3.53
C LEU A 528 11.15 -20.99 -4.84
N ASP A 529 10.13 -21.82 -5.03
CA ASP A 529 9.23 -21.75 -6.18
C ASP A 529 8.36 -20.48 -6.12
N GLU A 530 8.20 -19.76 -7.24
CA GLU A 530 7.43 -18.52 -7.28
C GLU A 530 5.97 -18.69 -6.82
N GLY A 531 5.40 -19.90 -6.94
CA GLY A 531 4.03 -20.19 -6.56
C GLY A 531 3.78 -20.24 -5.06
N VAL A 532 4.81 -20.37 -4.21
CA VAL A 532 4.60 -20.54 -2.77
C VAL A 532 4.32 -19.23 -2.05
N PHE A 533 4.85 -18.10 -2.54
CA PHE A 533 4.62 -16.78 -1.96
C PHE A 533 4.36 -15.78 -3.09
N GLY A 534 3.09 -15.44 -3.28
CA GLY A 534 2.65 -14.61 -4.40
C GLY A 534 2.06 -13.28 -3.98
N THR A 535 1.54 -12.59 -4.99
CA THR A 535 0.65 -11.45 -4.85
C THR A 535 -0.62 -11.68 -5.66
N CYS A 536 -1.66 -10.90 -5.40
CA CYS A 536 -2.88 -10.89 -6.19
C CYS A 536 -3.32 -9.45 -6.46
N ASP A 537 -4.33 -9.27 -7.30
CA ASP A 537 -4.87 -7.95 -7.57
C ASP A 537 -5.77 -7.46 -6.42
N ILE A 538 -5.96 -6.14 -6.30
CA ILE A 538 -6.88 -5.58 -5.29
C ILE A 538 -8.31 -5.99 -5.66
N GLY A 539 -8.97 -6.64 -4.71
CA GLY A 539 -10.29 -7.26 -4.86
C GLY A 539 -10.26 -8.70 -5.39
N GLU A 540 -9.10 -9.26 -5.74
CA GLU A 540 -8.99 -10.66 -6.13
C GLU A 540 -9.05 -11.60 -4.92
N SER A 541 -9.75 -12.73 -5.11
CA SER A 541 -9.80 -13.84 -4.15
C SER A 541 -8.90 -14.99 -4.59
N ARG A 542 -8.18 -15.59 -3.64
CA ARG A 542 -7.37 -16.81 -3.83
C ARG A 542 -7.76 -17.89 -2.82
N GLU A 543 -7.60 -19.15 -3.21
CA GLU A 543 -7.98 -20.32 -2.37
C GLU A 543 -6.76 -21.18 -2.01
N PHE A 544 -6.77 -21.74 -0.79
CA PHE A 544 -5.66 -22.45 -0.15
C PHE A 544 -6.10 -23.68 0.67
#